data_AF-A0AAE3CKC3-F1
#
_entry.id   AF-A0AAE3CKC3-F1
#
_cell.length_a   1.000
_cell.length_b   1.000
_cell.length_c   1.000
_cell.angle_alpha   90.00
_cell.angle_beta   90.00
_cell.angle_gamma   90.00
#
_symmetry.space_group_name_H-M   'P 1'
#
loop_
_entity.id
_entity.type
_entity.pdbx_description
1 polymer ?
#
loop_
_entity_poly.entity_id
_entity_poly.type
_entity_poly.pdbx_seq_one_letter_code
_entity_poly.pdbx_strand_id
1 'polypeptide(L)'
;MTIYPTTDFVKTYLSKNNDFIDYIGFVFLLLTVFSIPLSIFATEVFFVFFFFSFMLCKRYLFIRHTKLNYTVAALILISIVSLSLHQSAHALFDFKQSMYVAISPIISAYSFNQRRYILLLRAFIVGMLTNLAFGILDAFGVDAINTHGQGNIGVISFHIYSSMLISMAILLLLLDFFYKRIVPSYKIRTLSIIGLSWQLFTTTGRTGQGILVILSALIVYWYAGKIKYLLFSLIPILTASILYVSSESMKMWVAAYSQIHETITAGYHNSDIGLRFLFTKSGIMMLISHPFFGVGIGQFRKTFYRMISEDKIPHIPADYHYLVGPTSSYIAYISEFGLAGLIALVLLFYASFDKIMRTSSKDIEHIGILFLLWFFIGRAVSSLKCNTRM
;
A
#
# COMPACT_ATOMS: atom_id res chain seq x y z
N MET A 1 -9.78 -31.59 46.80
CA MET A 1 -9.28 -32.52 45.78
C MET A 1 -9.93 -32.14 44.45
N THR A 2 -9.43 -31.08 43.83
CA THR A 2 -9.92 -30.54 42.56
C THR A 2 -8.98 -31.04 41.47
N ILE A 3 -9.47 -32.02 40.71
CA ILE A 3 -8.75 -32.59 39.58
C ILE A 3 -8.81 -31.56 38.45
N TYR A 4 -7.77 -30.74 38.33
CA TYR A 4 -7.53 -30.00 37.09
C TYR A 4 -7.12 -31.03 36.04
N PRO A 5 -7.86 -31.19 34.92
CA PRO A 5 -7.38 -31.99 33.83
C PRO A 5 -6.08 -31.36 33.32
N THR A 6 -5.06 -32.20 33.21
CA THR A 6 -3.68 -31.85 32.85
C THR A 6 -3.63 -31.04 31.55
N THR A 7 -3.06 -29.83 31.65
CA THR A 7 -2.79 -28.89 30.55
C THR A 7 -1.99 -29.48 29.39
N ASP A 8 -1.38 -30.64 29.57
CA ASP A 8 -0.54 -31.29 28.58
C ASP A 8 -1.32 -32.15 27.56
N PHE A 9 -2.44 -32.76 27.94
CA PHE A 9 -3.22 -33.56 26.98
C PHE A 9 -3.96 -32.68 25.95
N VAL A 10 -4.47 -31.53 26.40
CA VAL A 10 -5.11 -30.52 25.54
C VAL A 10 -4.08 -29.89 24.59
N LYS A 11 -2.85 -29.62 25.04
CA LYS A 11 -1.77 -29.12 24.16
C LYS A 11 -1.37 -30.12 23.08
N THR A 12 -1.27 -31.41 23.41
CA THR A 12 -0.84 -32.45 22.46
C THR A 12 -1.93 -32.85 21.46
N TYR A 13 -3.20 -32.91 21.87
CA TYR A 13 -4.31 -33.20 20.93
C TYR A 13 -4.65 -32.00 20.03
N LEU A 14 -4.54 -30.77 20.55
CA LEU A 14 -4.65 -29.56 19.72
C LEU A 14 -3.46 -29.42 18.75
N SER A 15 -2.30 -30.00 19.04
CA SER A 15 -1.10 -29.83 18.21
C SER A 15 -1.27 -30.43 16.79
N LYS A 16 -1.73 -31.68 16.66
CA LYS A 16 -1.66 -32.38 15.36
C LYS A 16 -2.69 -31.91 14.32
N ASN A 17 -3.92 -31.61 14.75
CA ASN A 17 -4.97 -31.11 13.85
C ASN A 17 -4.81 -29.62 13.53
N ASN A 18 -4.25 -28.82 14.46
CA ASN A 18 -3.97 -27.41 14.21
C ASN A 18 -2.82 -27.23 13.21
N ASP A 19 -1.85 -28.16 13.13
CA ASP A 19 -0.74 -28.06 12.19
C ASP A 19 -1.20 -28.16 10.72
N PHE A 20 -2.19 -29.00 10.42
CA PHE A 20 -2.76 -29.11 9.07
C PHE A 20 -3.57 -27.87 8.68
N ILE A 21 -4.45 -27.39 9.58
CA ILE A 21 -5.25 -26.20 9.33
C ILE A 21 -4.34 -24.95 9.23
N ASP A 22 -3.28 -24.86 10.03
CA ASP A 22 -2.24 -23.82 9.92
C ASP A 22 -1.50 -23.92 8.58
N TYR A 23 -1.17 -25.13 8.13
CA TYR A 23 -0.56 -25.27 6.80
C TYR A 23 -1.51 -24.75 5.69
N ILE A 24 -2.78 -25.12 5.73
CA ILE A 24 -3.81 -24.61 4.80
C ILE A 24 -3.91 -23.08 4.89
N GLY A 25 -3.95 -22.52 6.09
CA GLY A 25 -3.97 -21.07 6.30
C GLY A 25 -2.77 -20.39 5.65
N PHE A 26 -1.58 -20.96 5.82
CA PHE A 26 -0.38 -20.42 5.21
C PHE A 26 -0.42 -20.47 3.68
N VAL A 27 -0.99 -21.54 3.09
CA VAL A 27 -1.21 -21.63 1.63
C VAL A 27 -2.16 -20.53 1.16
N PHE A 28 -3.27 -20.28 1.85
CA PHE A 28 -4.16 -19.18 1.50
C PHE A 28 -3.51 -17.80 1.68
N LEU A 29 -2.64 -17.63 2.67
CA LEU A 29 -1.84 -16.42 2.81
C LEU A 29 -0.86 -16.24 1.64
N LEU A 30 -0.22 -17.32 1.17
CA LEU A 30 0.63 -17.29 -0.03
C LEU A 30 -0.17 -16.90 -1.27
N LEU A 31 -1.34 -17.50 -1.47
CA LEU A 31 -2.24 -17.17 -2.58
C LEU A 31 -2.72 -15.72 -2.51
N THR A 32 -3.04 -15.22 -1.30
CA THR A 32 -3.38 -13.81 -1.08
C THR A 32 -2.25 -12.91 -1.58
N VAL A 33 -1.01 -13.15 -1.12
CA VAL A 33 0.15 -12.33 -1.48
C VAL A 33 0.50 -12.44 -2.98
N PHE A 34 0.34 -13.62 -3.58
CA PHE A 34 0.49 -13.83 -5.02
C PHE A 34 -0.57 -13.07 -5.83
N SER A 35 -1.81 -12.98 -5.33
CA SER A 35 -2.92 -12.33 -6.02
C SER A 35 -2.93 -10.81 -5.87
N ILE A 36 -2.24 -10.23 -4.88
CA ILE A 36 -2.12 -8.77 -4.69
C ILE A 36 -1.82 -8.02 -6.01
N PRO A 37 -0.83 -8.44 -6.82
CA PRO A 37 -0.49 -7.81 -8.10
C PRO A 37 -1.32 -8.28 -9.30
N LEU A 38 -2.36 -9.11 -9.10
CA LEU A 38 -3.15 -9.69 -10.19
C LEU A 38 -4.63 -9.36 -10.11
N SER A 39 -5.26 -9.50 -8.93
CA SER A 39 -6.70 -9.34 -8.77
C SER A 39 -7.07 -9.00 -7.34
N ILE A 40 -7.78 -7.88 -7.16
CA ILE A 40 -8.34 -7.47 -5.86
C ILE A 40 -9.33 -8.51 -5.36
N PHE A 41 -10.22 -8.99 -6.24
CA PHE A 41 -11.21 -10.02 -5.89
C PHE A 41 -10.55 -11.30 -5.40
N ALA A 42 -9.56 -11.84 -6.13
CA ALA A 42 -8.86 -13.05 -5.71
C ALA A 42 -8.12 -12.83 -4.38
N THR A 43 -7.52 -11.65 -4.19
CA THR A 43 -6.86 -11.27 -2.92
C THR A 43 -7.85 -11.29 -1.76
N GLU A 44 -9.03 -10.67 -1.91
CA GLU A 44 -10.06 -10.65 -0.87
C GLU A 44 -10.57 -12.08 -0.57
N VAL A 45 -10.85 -12.88 -1.59
CA VAL A 45 -11.33 -14.27 -1.44
C VAL A 45 -10.31 -15.15 -0.70
N PHE A 46 -9.05 -15.14 -1.13
CA PHE A 46 -8.00 -15.93 -0.46
C PHE A 46 -7.73 -15.42 0.97
N PHE A 47 -7.83 -14.11 1.19
CA PHE A 47 -7.69 -13.55 2.54
C PHE A 47 -8.81 -14.02 3.47
N VAL A 48 -10.05 -14.13 2.99
CA VAL A 48 -11.17 -14.67 3.77
C VAL A 48 -10.90 -16.12 4.18
N PHE A 49 -10.42 -16.96 3.26
CA PHE A 49 -10.07 -18.36 3.60
C PHE A 49 -8.89 -18.44 4.58
N PHE A 50 -7.87 -17.59 4.43
CA PHE A 50 -6.80 -17.44 5.41
C PHE A 50 -7.35 -17.06 6.78
N PHE A 51 -8.27 -16.09 6.84
CA PHE A 51 -8.88 -15.63 8.08
C PHE A 51 -9.72 -16.72 8.76
N PHE A 52 -10.48 -17.51 8.00
CA PHE A 52 -11.20 -18.66 8.56
C PHE A 52 -10.25 -19.69 9.16
N SER A 53 -9.16 -20.05 8.46
CA SER A 53 -8.12 -20.94 9.01
C SER A 53 -7.51 -20.35 10.29
N PHE A 54 -7.20 -19.05 10.30
CA PHE A 54 -6.69 -18.34 11.47
C PHE A 54 -7.62 -18.46 12.68
N MET A 55 -8.94 -18.33 12.47
CA MET A 55 -9.95 -18.49 13.52
C MET A 55 -10.07 -19.94 13.99
N LEU A 56 -10.10 -20.91 13.07
CA LEU A 56 -10.21 -22.34 13.37
C LEU A 56 -9.00 -22.85 14.17
N CYS A 57 -7.79 -22.41 13.83
CA CYS A 57 -6.57 -22.68 14.59
C CYS A 57 -6.48 -21.93 15.93
N LYS A 58 -7.48 -21.10 16.25
CA LYS A 58 -7.50 -20.21 17.42
C LYS A 58 -6.24 -19.34 17.53
N ARG A 59 -5.67 -18.94 16.38
CA ARG A 59 -4.44 -18.12 16.34
C ARG A 59 -4.65 -16.73 16.95
N TYR A 60 -5.89 -16.26 17.03
CA TYR A 60 -6.24 -15.02 17.71
C TYR A 60 -5.81 -14.99 19.20
N LEU A 61 -5.71 -16.15 19.87
CA LEU A 61 -5.22 -16.25 21.25
C LEU A 61 -3.71 -15.94 21.36
N PHE A 62 -2.98 -15.96 20.24
CA PHE A 62 -1.54 -15.65 20.18
C PHE A 62 -1.27 -14.21 19.71
N ILE A 63 -2.30 -13.37 19.56
CA ILE A 63 -2.11 -11.95 19.28
C ILE A 63 -1.36 -11.34 20.45
N ARG A 64 -0.10 -10.97 20.19
CA ARG A 64 0.79 -10.45 21.22
C ARG A 64 0.40 -9.03 21.62
N HIS A 65 0.52 -8.72 22.91
CA HIS A 65 0.46 -7.36 23.41
C HIS A 65 1.72 -6.61 23.00
N THR A 66 1.66 -5.92 21.86
CA THR A 66 2.75 -5.11 21.32
C THR A 66 2.25 -3.70 21.10
N LYS A 67 3.15 -2.70 21.15
CA LYS A 67 2.83 -1.30 20.84
C LYS A 67 2.06 -1.19 19.52
N LEU A 68 2.49 -1.94 18.50
CA LEU A 68 1.84 -1.98 17.19
C LEU A 68 0.37 -2.43 17.30
N ASN A 69 0.10 -3.53 17.99
CA ASN A 69 -1.26 -4.06 18.10
C ASN A 69 -2.17 -3.14 18.93
N TYR A 70 -1.64 -2.47 19.97
CA TYR A 70 -2.38 -1.45 20.70
C TYR A 70 -2.72 -0.24 19.82
N THR A 71 -1.78 0.24 19.00
CA THR A 71 -2.07 1.34 18.08
C THR A 71 -3.11 0.95 17.04
N VAL A 72 -3.03 -0.26 16.49
CA VAL A 72 -4.04 -0.79 15.55
C VAL A 72 -5.42 -0.85 16.24
N ALA A 73 -5.49 -1.35 17.47
CA ALA A 73 -6.73 -1.41 18.23
C ALA A 73 -7.31 -0.01 18.50
N ALA A 74 -6.46 0.98 18.83
CA ALA A 74 -6.87 2.37 19.02
C ALA A 74 -7.43 2.97 17.72
N LEU A 75 -6.78 2.73 16.57
CA LEU A 75 -7.29 3.16 15.26
C LEU A 75 -8.67 2.55 14.95
N ILE A 76 -8.83 1.26 15.21
CA ILE A 76 -10.13 0.58 15.01
C ILE A 76 -11.19 1.16 15.92
N LEU A 77 -10.88 1.39 17.20
CA LEU A 77 -11.79 2.00 18.16
C LEU A 77 -12.23 3.40 17.72
N ILE A 78 -11.27 4.24 17.30
CA ILE A 78 -11.54 5.59 16.77
C ILE A 78 -12.46 5.50 15.54
N SER A 79 -12.20 4.56 14.63
CA SER A 79 -13.06 4.32 13.47
C SER A 79 -14.48 3.91 13.87
N ILE A 80 -14.64 3.02 14.85
CA ILE A 80 -15.96 2.57 15.34
C ILE A 80 -16.71 3.73 15.99
N VAL A 81 -16.07 4.47 16.91
CA VAL A 81 -16.68 5.62 17.58
C VAL A 81 -17.08 6.67 16.54
N SER A 82 -16.23 6.96 15.57
CA SER A 82 -16.55 7.91 14.51
C SER A 82 -17.74 7.44 13.65
N LEU A 83 -17.83 6.14 13.35
CA LEU A 83 -18.95 5.57 12.59
C LEU A 83 -20.26 5.65 13.38
N SER A 84 -20.23 5.39 14.69
CA SER A 84 -21.40 5.50 15.56
C SER A 84 -21.91 6.94 15.68
N LEU A 85 -21.00 7.91 15.70
CA LEU A 85 -21.35 9.34 15.81
C LEU A 85 -21.84 9.94 14.48
N HIS A 86 -21.41 9.40 13.34
CA HIS A 86 -21.65 10.01 12.04
C HIS A 86 -22.23 9.00 11.05
N GLN A 87 -23.52 9.16 10.74
CA GLN A 87 -24.15 8.38 9.68
C GLN A 87 -23.97 9.10 8.34
N SER A 88 -23.15 8.53 7.45
CA SER A 88 -23.13 8.90 6.04
C SER A 88 -23.28 7.66 5.16
N ALA A 89 -23.81 7.85 3.96
CA ALA A 89 -23.88 6.79 2.94
C ALA A 89 -22.49 6.19 2.61
N HIS A 90 -21.41 6.92 2.86
CA HIS A 90 -20.04 6.49 2.59
C HIS A 90 -19.28 6.00 3.83
N ALA A 91 -19.85 6.14 5.03
CA ALA A 91 -19.16 5.86 6.29
C ALA A 91 -18.78 4.38 6.41
N LEU A 92 -19.65 3.46 5.99
CA LEU A 92 -19.37 2.01 6.03
C LEU A 92 -18.25 1.61 5.07
N PHE A 93 -18.24 2.19 3.87
CA PHE A 93 -17.20 1.94 2.87
C PHE A 93 -15.84 2.40 3.38
N ASP A 94 -15.79 3.61 3.94
CA ASP A 94 -14.58 4.20 4.48
C ASP A 94 -14.11 3.48 5.76
N PHE A 95 -15.06 2.99 6.56
CA PHE A 95 -14.79 2.10 7.69
C PHE A 95 -14.12 0.81 7.24
N LYS A 96 -14.67 0.11 6.21
CA LYS A 96 -14.07 -1.10 5.63
C LYS A 96 -12.60 -0.86 5.27
N GLN A 97 -12.28 0.29 4.66
CA GLN A 97 -10.89 0.59 4.29
C GLN A 97 -9.98 0.80 5.51
N SER A 98 -10.47 1.42 6.58
CA SER A 98 -9.68 1.57 7.81
C SER A 98 -9.38 0.22 8.48
N MET A 99 -10.25 -0.78 8.29
CA MET A 99 -10.07 -2.12 8.83
C MET A 99 -8.93 -2.91 8.18
N TYR A 100 -8.38 -2.47 7.04
CA TYR A 100 -7.18 -3.12 6.48
C TYR A 100 -5.98 -3.06 7.44
N VAL A 101 -5.94 -2.09 8.35
CA VAL A 101 -4.91 -2.00 9.39
C VAL A 101 -5.01 -3.19 10.38
N ALA A 102 -6.20 -3.78 10.55
CA ALA A 102 -6.43 -4.96 11.38
C ALA A 102 -5.73 -6.23 10.85
N ILE A 103 -5.25 -6.23 9.61
CA ILE A 103 -4.44 -7.33 9.06
C ILE A 103 -3.13 -7.47 9.86
N SER A 104 -2.56 -6.36 10.35
CA SER A 104 -1.29 -6.35 11.08
C SER A 104 -1.28 -7.27 12.33
N PRO A 105 -2.22 -7.15 13.29
CA PRO A 105 -2.28 -8.05 14.44
C PRO A 105 -2.52 -9.51 14.05
N ILE A 106 -3.35 -9.78 13.03
CA ILE A 106 -3.63 -11.13 12.52
C ILE A 106 -2.33 -11.78 12.01
N ILE A 107 -1.60 -11.09 11.14
CA ILE A 107 -0.31 -11.55 10.63
C ILE A 107 0.69 -11.69 11.78
N SER A 108 0.70 -10.78 12.76
CA SER A 108 1.64 -10.83 13.89
C SER A 108 1.49 -12.05 14.80
N ALA A 109 0.29 -12.63 14.85
CA ALA A 109 -0.01 -13.83 15.63
C ALA A 109 0.36 -15.13 14.87
N TYR A 110 0.67 -15.01 13.59
CA TYR A 110 1.11 -16.13 12.78
C TYR A 110 2.58 -16.47 13.05
N SER A 111 2.89 -17.77 13.18
CA SER A 111 4.26 -18.22 13.36
C SER A 111 5.01 -18.23 12.02
N PHE A 112 5.84 -17.23 11.81
CA PHE A 112 6.76 -17.18 10.67
C PHE A 112 8.14 -17.72 11.06
N ASN A 113 8.57 -18.77 10.36
CA ASN A 113 9.99 -19.07 10.24
C ASN A 113 10.56 -18.38 9.00
N GLN A 114 11.88 -18.31 8.90
CA GLN A 114 12.58 -17.65 7.79
C GLN A 114 12.15 -18.21 6.42
N ARG A 115 11.87 -19.53 6.34
CA ARG A 115 11.41 -20.18 5.10
C ARG A 115 10.03 -19.66 4.66
N ARG A 116 9.05 -19.61 5.56
CA ARG A 116 7.69 -19.10 5.30
C ARG A 116 7.74 -17.63 4.86
N TYR A 117 8.58 -16.82 5.52
CA TYR A 117 8.80 -15.43 5.13
C TYR A 117 9.33 -15.30 3.69
N ILE A 118 10.37 -16.05 3.34
CA ILE A 118 10.93 -16.06 1.98
C ILE A 118 9.89 -16.54 0.95
N LEU A 119 9.05 -17.53 1.29
CA LEU A 119 7.98 -18.00 0.39
C LEU A 119 6.95 -16.91 0.11
N LEU A 120 6.59 -16.06 1.09
CA LEU A 120 5.69 -14.92 0.85
C LEU A 120 6.31 -13.91 -0.11
N LEU A 121 7.59 -13.58 0.07
CA LEU A 121 8.30 -12.68 -0.85
C LEU A 121 8.39 -13.27 -2.26
N ARG A 122 8.62 -14.58 -2.39
CA ARG A 122 8.60 -15.28 -3.68
C ARG A 122 7.22 -15.26 -4.32
N ALA A 123 6.16 -15.52 -3.55
CA ALA A 123 4.79 -15.47 -4.04
C ALA A 123 4.45 -14.09 -4.60
N PHE A 124 4.85 -13.02 -3.90
CA PHE A 124 4.70 -11.65 -4.38
C PHE A 124 5.45 -11.41 -5.69
N ILE A 125 6.74 -11.78 -5.76
CA ILE A 125 7.54 -11.60 -6.99
C ILE A 125 6.98 -12.41 -8.16
N VAL A 126 6.54 -13.65 -7.94
CA VAL A 126 5.93 -14.47 -8.98
C VAL A 126 4.63 -13.83 -9.47
N GLY A 127 3.77 -13.34 -8.57
CA GLY A 127 2.56 -12.60 -8.95
C GLY A 127 2.89 -11.34 -9.77
N MET A 128 3.93 -10.60 -9.40
CA MET A 128 4.39 -9.42 -10.15
C MET A 128 4.91 -9.79 -11.54
N LEU A 129 5.65 -10.90 -11.68
CA LEU A 129 6.12 -11.38 -12.97
C LEU A 129 4.98 -11.90 -13.85
N THR A 130 3.96 -12.51 -13.25
CA THR A 130 2.73 -12.84 -13.96
C THR A 130 2.03 -11.57 -14.46
N ASN A 131 1.95 -10.52 -13.63
CA ASN A 131 1.38 -9.24 -14.06
C ASN A 131 2.21 -8.56 -15.18
N LEU A 132 3.54 -8.69 -15.13
CA LEU A 132 4.42 -8.24 -16.20
C LEU A 132 4.14 -8.99 -17.52
N ALA A 133 3.95 -10.30 -17.48
CA ALA A 133 3.62 -11.08 -18.68
C ALA A 133 2.33 -10.57 -19.33
N PHE A 134 1.30 -10.26 -18.53
CA PHE A 134 0.09 -9.62 -19.04
C PHE A 134 0.33 -8.22 -19.61
N GLY A 135 1.18 -7.40 -18.98
CA GLY A 135 1.57 -6.09 -19.52
C GLY A 135 2.32 -6.18 -20.84
N ILE A 136 3.11 -7.24 -21.05
CA ILE A 136 3.77 -7.50 -22.34
C ILE A 136 2.75 -7.92 -23.40
N LEU A 137 1.79 -8.80 -23.05
CA LEU A 137 0.73 -9.20 -23.98
C LEU A 137 -0.13 -8.01 -24.42
N ASP A 138 -0.46 -7.10 -23.50
CA ASP A 138 -1.15 -5.84 -23.79
C ASP A 138 -0.35 -4.98 -24.78
N ALA A 139 0.97 -4.84 -24.59
CA ALA A 139 1.84 -4.10 -25.50
C ALA A 139 1.90 -4.69 -26.92
N PHE A 140 1.58 -5.98 -27.09
CA PHE A 140 1.47 -6.63 -28.40
C PHE A 140 0.06 -6.53 -29.01
N GLY A 141 -0.87 -5.81 -28.38
CA GLY A 141 -2.23 -5.61 -28.88
C GLY A 141 -3.13 -6.83 -28.69
N VAL A 142 -2.90 -7.64 -27.65
CA VAL A 142 -3.83 -8.72 -27.30
C VAL A 142 -5.09 -8.10 -26.67
N ASP A 143 -6.13 -7.90 -27.49
CA ASP A 143 -7.39 -7.18 -27.21
C ASP A 143 -8.13 -7.59 -25.91
N ALA A 144 -7.79 -8.73 -25.30
CA ALA A 144 -8.40 -9.20 -24.07
C ALA A 144 -8.01 -8.41 -22.80
N ILE A 145 -7.04 -7.48 -22.88
CA ILE A 145 -6.52 -6.73 -21.73
C ILE A 145 -6.79 -5.23 -21.93
N ASN A 146 -7.98 -4.75 -21.54
CA ASN A 146 -8.33 -3.34 -21.68
C ASN A 146 -7.69 -2.52 -20.53
N THR A 147 -6.60 -1.82 -20.82
CA THR A 147 -5.89 -0.98 -19.84
C THR A 147 -6.42 0.45 -19.74
N HIS A 148 -7.53 0.78 -20.42
CA HIS A 148 -8.18 2.09 -20.40
C HIS A 148 -7.22 3.27 -20.62
N GLY A 149 -6.19 3.09 -21.46
CA GLY A 149 -5.20 4.11 -21.77
C GLY A 149 -4.22 4.43 -20.62
N GLN A 150 -4.11 3.58 -19.60
CA GLN A 150 -3.19 3.76 -18.47
C GLN A 150 -1.77 3.22 -18.75
N GLY A 151 -1.52 2.77 -19.98
CA GLY A 151 -0.30 2.08 -20.40
C GLY A 151 -0.31 0.60 -20.03
N ASN A 152 0.86 -0.05 -20.14
CA ASN A 152 1.01 -1.51 -20.00
C ASN A 152 0.97 -1.99 -18.53
N ILE A 153 -0.07 -1.64 -17.78
CA ILE A 153 -0.21 -1.88 -16.33
C ILE A 153 -0.38 -3.35 -15.95
N GLY A 154 -0.67 -4.23 -16.93
CA GLY A 154 -1.05 -5.62 -16.72
C GLY A 154 -2.55 -5.75 -16.39
N VAL A 155 -2.90 -6.67 -15.48
CA VAL A 155 -4.31 -7.00 -15.16
C VAL A 155 -4.92 -6.03 -14.14
N ILE A 156 -4.11 -5.36 -13.33
CA ILE A 156 -4.61 -4.40 -12.34
C ILE A 156 -4.94 -3.06 -12.98
N SER A 157 -6.22 -2.67 -12.92
CA SER A 157 -6.77 -1.43 -13.52
C SER A 157 -6.39 -0.11 -12.83
N PHE A 158 -5.52 -0.12 -11.82
CA PHE A 158 -5.17 1.04 -11.01
C PHE A 158 -3.69 1.42 -11.13
N HIS A 159 -3.34 2.27 -12.10
CA HIS A 159 -1.96 2.69 -12.39
C HIS A 159 -1.18 3.19 -11.16
N ILE A 160 -1.79 3.95 -10.24
CA ILE A 160 -1.08 4.42 -9.03
C ILE A 160 -0.69 3.23 -8.14
N TYR A 161 -1.64 2.35 -7.85
CA TYR A 161 -1.40 1.19 -6.99
C TYR A 161 -0.44 0.18 -7.65
N SER A 162 -0.64 -0.10 -8.94
CA SER A 162 0.23 -0.97 -9.73
C SER A 162 1.67 -0.44 -9.79
N SER A 163 1.88 0.85 -10.10
CA SER A 163 3.22 1.46 -10.11
C SER A 163 3.92 1.35 -8.76
N MET A 164 3.19 1.52 -7.65
CA MET A 164 3.74 1.31 -6.31
C MET A 164 4.15 -0.15 -6.10
N LEU A 165 3.31 -1.14 -6.44
CA LEU A 165 3.67 -2.56 -6.29
C LEU A 165 4.87 -2.94 -7.16
N ILE A 166 4.93 -2.45 -8.41
CA ILE A 166 6.08 -2.66 -9.30
C ILE A 166 7.37 -2.11 -8.68
N SER A 167 7.33 -0.88 -8.15
CA SER A 167 8.49 -0.28 -7.48
C SER A 167 8.97 -1.11 -6.29
N MET A 168 8.05 -1.64 -5.48
CA MET A 168 8.39 -2.53 -4.36
C MET A 168 9.04 -3.83 -4.86
N ALA A 169 8.50 -4.43 -5.92
CA ALA A 169 9.07 -5.63 -6.51
C ALA A 169 10.51 -5.41 -6.98
N ILE A 170 10.78 -4.30 -7.67
CA ILE A 170 12.13 -3.93 -8.11
C ILE A 170 13.06 -3.74 -6.89
N LEU A 171 12.62 -3.01 -5.86
CA LEU A 171 13.42 -2.78 -4.64
C LEU A 171 13.75 -4.09 -3.90
N LEU A 172 12.81 -5.03 -3.82
CA LEU A 172 13.06 -6.36 -3.24
C LEU A 172 14.08 -7.15 -4.06
N LEU A 173 13.99 -7.11 -5.39
CA LEU A 173 14.96 -7.77 -6.28
C LEU A 173 16.35 -7.11 -6.21
N LEU A 174 16.41 -5.78 -6.03
CA LEU A 174 17.66 -5.07 -5.79
C LEU A 174 18.31 -5.51 -4.47
N LEU A 175 17.55 -5.57 -3.37
CA LEU A 175 18.04 -6.11 -2.10
C LEU A 175 18.47 -7.58 -2.20
N ASP A 176 17.78 -8.36 -3.03
CA ASP A 176 18.09 -9.79 -3.18
C ASP A 176 19.50 -10.02 -3.74
N PHE A 177 20.14 -9.05 -4.43
CA PHE A 177 21.58 -9.13 -4.81
C PHE A 177 22.51 -9.33 -3.62
N PHE A 178 22.14 -8.80 -2.46
CA PHE A 178 22.94 -8.92 -1.25
C PHE A 178 22.60 -10.20 -0.48
N TYR A 179 21.31 -10.55 -0.39
CA TYR A 179 20.86 -11.65 0.47
C TYR A 179 20.73 -13.01 -0.24
N LYS A 180 20.43 -13.01 -1.54
CA LYS A 180 20.28 -14.20 -2.39
C LYS A 180 19.26 -15.21 -1.83
N ARG A 181 18.11 -14.71 -1.35
CA ARG A 181 17.06 -15.51 -0.71
C ARG A 181 15.82 -15.67 -1.58
N ILE A 182 15.46 -14.65 -2.36
CA ILE A 182 14.20 -14.59 -3.11
C ILE A 182 14.33 -15.36 -4.43
N VAL A 183 15.19 -14.91 -5.34
CA VAL A 183 15.38 -15.50 -6.68
C VAL A 183 16.77 -16.14 -6.75
N PRO A 184 16.95 -17.44 -7.00
CA PRO A 184 18.26 -18.09 -6.91
C PRO A 184 19.24 -17.64 -8.02
N SER A 185 18.75 -17.37 -9.23
CA SER A 185 19.58 -17.01 -10.38
C SER A 185 19.71 -15.49 -10.55
N TYR A 186 20.95 -14.98 -10.63
CA TYR A 186 21.20 -13.57 -10.91
C TYR A 186 20.68 -13.15 -12.30
N LYS A 187 20.70 -14.06 -13.29
CA LYS A 187 20.18 -13.79 -14.64
C LYS A 187 18.67 -13.54 -14.61
N ILE A 188 17.92 -14.42 -13.95
CA ILE A 188 16.46 -14.28 -13.80
C ILE A 188 16.14 -12.98 -13.06
N ARG A 189 16.92 -12.67 -12.01
CA ARG A 189 16.75 -11.44 -11.23
C ARG A 189 16.97 -10.17 -12.06
N THR A 190 18.05 -10.11 -12.84
CA THR A 190 18.33 -8.96 -13.71
C THR A 190 17.25 -8.81 -14.78
N LEU A 191 16.85 -9.91 -15.44
CA LEU A 191 15.76 -9.88 -16.43
C LEU A 191 14.44 -9.41 -15.82
N SER A 192 14.14 -9.86 -14.59
CA SER A 192 12.96 -9.43 -13.84
C SER A 192 12.98 -7.92 -13.55
N ILE A 193 14.12 -7.37 -13.13
CA ILE A 193 14.28 -5.93 -12.88
C ILE A 193 14.11 -5.13 -14.18
N ILE A 194 14.71 -5.59 -15.28
CA ILE A 194 14.59 -4.92 -16.59
C ILE A 194 13.12 -4.91 -17.04
N GLY A 195 12.45 -6.06 -17.02
CA GLY A 195 11.04 -6.16 -17.43
C GLY A 195 10.11 -5.34 -16.55
N LEU A 196 10.26 -5.42 -15.22
CA LEU A 196 9.46 -4.61 -14.29
C LEU A 196 9.76 -3.11 -14.43
N SER A 197 10.99 -2.72 -14.74
CA SER A 197 11.34 -1.32 -15.01
C SER A 197 10.67 -0.84 -16.29
N TRP A 198 10.74 -1.62 -17.38
CA TRP A 198 10.01 -1.33 -18.61
C TRP A 198 8.51 -1.15 -18.34
N GLN A 199 7.90 -2.03 -17.54
CA GLN A 199 6.50 -1.90 -17.16
C GLN A 199 6.26 -0.59 -16.39
N LEU A 200 7.04 -0.31 -15.34
CA LEU A 200 6.90 0.90 -14.51
C LEU A 200 6.97 2.20 -15.34
N PHE A 201 7.86 2.26 -16.33
CA PHE A 201 8.06 3.44 -17.16
C PHE A 201 7.11 3.54 -18.36
N THR A 202 6.34 2.49 -18.66
CA THR A 202 5.26 2.53 -19.65
C THR A 202 3.90 2.80 -19.03
N THR A 203 3.76 2.65 -17.70
CA THR A 203 2.54 3.07 -16.97
C THR A 203 2.49 4.59 -16.77
N THR A 204 1.29 5.15 -16.64
CA THR A 204 1.08 6.57 -16.28
C THR A 204 1.36 6.89 -14.79
N GLY A 205 1.61 5.87 -13.96
CA GLY A 205 1.80 6.00 -12.51
C GLY A 205 3.17 6.57 -12.12
N ARG A 206 3.20 7.83 -11.68
CA ARG A 206 4.45 8.53 -11.29
C ARG A 206 4.93 8.23 -9.87
N THR A 207 4.01 7.86 -8.98
CA THR A 207 4.33 7.62 -7.56
C THR A 207 5.34 6.48 -7.41
N GLY A 208 5.15 5.38 -8.14
CA GLY A 208 6.10 4.25 -8.12
C GLY A 208 7.49 4.63 -8.62
N GLN A 209 7.58 5.48 -9.66
CA GLN A 209 8.86 5.96 -10.20
C GLN A 209 9.62 6.78 -9.15
N GLY A 210 8.94 7.72 -8.48
CA GLY A 210 9.54 8.52 -7.41
C GLY A 210 10.00 7.68 -6.21
N ILE A 211 9.16 6.72 -5.78
CA ILE A 211 9.52 5.78 -4.71
C ILE A 211 10.75 4.96 -5.07
N LEU A 212 10.82 4.46 -6.31
CA LEU A 212 11.97 3.68 -6.78
C LEU A 212 13.26 4.49 -6.70
N VAL A 213 13.26 5.75 -7.14
CA VAL A 213 14.45 6.61 -7.09
C VAL A 213 14.89 6.86 -5.65
N ILE A 214 13.97 7.31 -4.79
CA ILE A 214 14.26 7.66 -3.39
C ILE A 214 14.78 6.44 -2.61
N LEU A 215 14.10 5.30 -2.73
CA LEU A 215 14.46 4.11 -1.96
C LEU A 215 15.64 3.34 -2.56
N SER A 216 15.92 3.47 -3.86
CA SER A 216 17.16 2.94 -4.45
C SER A 216 18.38 3.68 -3.92
N ALA A 217 18.30 5.01 -3.73
CA ALA A 217 19.36 5.78 -3.09
C ALA A 217 19.62 5.32 -1.64
N LEU A 218 18.57 4.94 -0.91
CA LEU A 218 18.71 4.34 0.43
C LEU A 218 19.42 2.98 0.39
N ILE A 219 19.07 2.10 -0.56
CA ILE A 219 19.77 0.82 -0.74
C ILE A 219 21.25 1.06 -1.07
N VAL A 220 21.54 2.03 -1.94
CA VAL A 220 22.91 2.44 -2.25
C VAL A 220 23.64 2.87 -0.99
N TYR A 221 23.03 3.72 -0.18
CA TYR A 221 23.61 4.19 1.08
C TYR A 221 23.94 3.04 2.04
N TRP A 222 23.03 2.08 2.22
CA TRP A 222 23.26 0.90 3.07
C TRP A 222 24.42 0.01 2.61
N TYR A 223 24.74 0.02 1.33
CA TYR A 223 25.78 -0.83 0.74
C TYR A 223 26.92 -0.04 0.08
N ALA A 224 27.04 1.25 0.43
CA ALA A 224 28.13 2.11 0.00
C ALA A 224 29.46 1.48 0.43
N GLY A 225 30.34 1.22 -0.54
CA GLY A 225 31.56 0.43 -0.35
C GLY A 225 31.60 -0.87 -1.16
N LYS A 226 30.44 -1.37 -1.62
CA LYS A 226 30.38 -2.48 -2.59
C LYS A 226 30.14 -1.91 -4.01
N ILE A 227 31.17 -1.28 -4.59
CA ILE A 227 31.10 -0.45 -5.82
C ILE A 227 30.46 -1.16 -7.03
N LYS A 228 30.63 -2.49 -7.14
CA LYS A 228 30.02 -3.28 -8.21
C LYS A 228 28.48 -3.25 -8.15
N TYR A 229 27.89 -3.04 -6.98
CA TYR A 229 26.45 -3.05 -6.77
C TYR A 229 25.82 -1.65 -6.85
N LEU A 230 26.62 -0.60 -6.64
CA LEU A 230 26.27 0.79 -6.95
C LEU A 230 25.92 0.94 -8.44
N LEU A 231 26.72 0.30 -9.31
CA LEU A 231 26.48 0.26 -10.75
C LEU A 231 25.20 -0.50 -11.12
N PHE A 232 24.80 -1.51 -10.34
CA PHE A 232 23.55 -2.27 -10.56
C PHE A 232 22.30 -1.53 -10.09
N SER A 233 22.35 -0.80 -8.97
CA SER A 233 21.26 0.10 -8.56
C SER A 233 21.11 1.31 -9.47
N LEU A 234 22.18 1.69 -10.17
CA LEU A 234 22.13 2.71 -11.22
C LEU A 234 21.41 2.22 -12.48
N ILE A 235 21.29 0.91 -12.73
CA ILE A 235 20.60 0.39 -13.92
C ILE A 235 19.14 0.85 -13.97
N PRO A 236 18.28 0.62 -12.96
CA PRO A 236 16.90 1.14 -13.02
C PRO A 236 16.85 2.66 -13.10
N ILE A 237 17.82 3.39 -12.51
CA ILE A 237 17.92 4.86 -12.63
C ILE A 237 18.32 5.29 -14.04
N LEU A 238 19.23 4.56 -14.69
CA LEU A 238 19.69 4.81 -16.06
C LEU A 238 18.61 4.40 -17.06
N THR A 239 17.93 3.27 -16.86
CA THR A 239 16.76 2.87 -17.64
C THR A 239 15.63 3.88 -17.46
N ALA A 240 15.38 4.35 -16.23
CA ALA A 240 14.47 5.46 -15.96
C ALA A 240 14.87 6.69 -16.76
N SER A 241 16.14 7.09 -16.70
CA SER A 241 16.65 8.30 -17.35
C SER A 241 16.57 8.20 -18.88
N ILE A 242 16.89 7.06 -19.46
CA ILE A 242 16.84 6.81 -20.91
C ILE A 242 15.37 6.83 -21.39
N LEU A 243 14.47 6.13 -20.69
CA LEU A 243 13.05 6.11 -21.03
C LEU A 243 12.35 7.45 -20.72
N TYR A 244 12.83 8.19 -19.72
CA TYR A 244 12.35 9.53 -19.37
C TYR A 244 12.71 10.55 -20.45
N VAL A 245 13.94 10.51 -20.97
CA VAL A 245 14.39 11.40 -22.05
C VAL A 245 13.71 11.06 -23.38
N SER A 246 13.23 9.82 -23.57
CA SER A 246 12.72 9.36 -24.87
C SER A 246 11.19 9.25 -25.01
N SER A 247 10.36 9.70 -24.06
CA SER A 247 8.93 9.32 -24.06
C SER A 247 7.89 10.37 -23.63
N GLU A 248 6.62 10.04 -23.88
CA GLU A 248 5.39 10.63 -23.32
C GLU A 248 5.46 10.98 -21.83
N SER A 249 6.32 10.29 -21.06
CA SER A 249 6.57 10.61 -19.65
C SER A 249 7.08 12.04 -19.44
N MET A 250 7.96 12.55 -20.30
CA MET A 250 8.47 13.93 -20.18
C MET A 250 7.37 14.95 -20.49
N LYS A 251 6.57 14.73 -21.54
CA LYS A 251 5.40 15.56 -21.86
C LYS A 251 4.43 15.63 -20.68
N MET A 252 4.21 14.49 -20.04
CA MET A 252 3.37 14.36 -18.85
C MET A 252 3.90 15.17 -17.65
N TRP A 253 5.21 15.19 -17.39
CA TRP A 253 5.81 16.00 -16.32
C TRP A 253 5.78 17.50 -16.63
N VAL A 254 6.04 17.90 -17.87
CA VAL A 254 5.91 19.29 -18.32
C VAL A 254 4.45 19.76 -18.19
N ALA A 255 3.49 18.94 -18.60
CA ALA A 255 2.06 19.22 -18.42
C ALA A 255 1.68 19.35 -16.94
N ALA A 256 2.25 18.52 -16.07
CA ALA A 256 2.05 18.61 -14.62
C ALA A 256 2.54 19.94 -14.05
N TYR A 257 3.73 20.37 -14.48
CA TYR A 257 4.29 21.65 -14.09
C TYR A 257 3.41 22.82 -14.57
N SER A 258 2.94 22.78 -15.83
CA SER A 258 2.00 23.78 -16.36
C SER A 258 0.72 23.85 -15.54
N GLN A 259 0.12 22.70 -15.21
CA GLN A 259 -1.10 22.64 -14.39
C GLN A 259 -0.88 23.18 -12.97
N ILE A 260 0.27 22.87 -12.34
CA ILE A 260 0.64 23.44 -11.04
C ILE A 260 0.73 24.96 -11.17
N HIS A 261 1.41 25.45 -12.21
CA HIS A 261 1.58 26.88 -12.45
C HIS A 261 0.22 27.56 -12.63
N GLU A 262 -0.63 27.08 -13.53
CA GLU A 262 -1.99 27.60 -13.77
C GLU A 262 -2.89 27.55 -12.53
N THR A 263 -2.80 26.49 -11.73
CA THR A 263 -3.55 26.37 -10.47
C THR A 263 -3.14 27.48 -9.49
N ILE A 264 -1.84 27.75 -9.38
CA ILE A 264 -1.29 28.72 -8.43
C ILE A 264 -1.48 30.17 -8.90
N THR A 265 -1.24 30.44 -10.19
CA THR A 265 -1.23 31.81 -10.73
C THR A 265 -2.60 32.26 -11.24
N ALA A 266 -3.35 31.36 -11.88
CA ALA A 266 -4.64 31.69 -12.49
C ALA A 266 -5.85 31.18 -11.69
N GLY A 267 -5.63 30.46 -10.58
CA GLY A 267 -6.72 29.87 -9.79
C GLY A 267 -7.50 28.79 -10.54
N TYR A 268 -6.93 28.21 -11.60
CA TYR A 268 -7.59 27.21 -12.42
C TYR A 268 -7.57 25.84 -11.72
N HIS A 269 -8.67 25.49 -11.06
CA HIS A 269 -8.78 24.25 -10.28
C HIS A 269 -9.36 23.06 -11.06
N ASN A 270 -9.79 23.24 -12.32
CA ASN A 270 -10.40 22.19 -13.15
C ASN A 270 -9.35 21.33 -13.87
N SER A 271 -8.37 20.86 -13.10
CA SER A 271 -7.35 19.89 -13.54
C SER A 271 -7.14 18.86 -12.43
N ASP A 272 -6.56 17.70 -12.74
CA ASP A 272 -6.28 16.66 -11.73
C ASP A 272 -5.46 17.19 -10.56
N ILE A 273 -4.49 18.06 -10.85
CA ILE A 273 -3.66 18.72 -9.86
C ILE A 273 -4.45 19.80 -9.12
N GLY A 274 -5.21 20.62 -9.83
CA GLY A 274 -6.06 21.66 -9.26
C GLY A 274 -7.07 21.12 -8.25
N LEU A 275 -7.76 20.04 -8.60
CA LEU A 275 -8.68 19.31 -7.72
C LEU A 275 -7.95 18.74 -6.51
N ARG A 276 -6.73 18.21 -6.68
CA ARG A 276 -5.95 17.70 -5.55
C ARG A 276 -5.59 18.80 -4.54
N PHE A 277 -5.22 19.98 -5.03
CA PHE A 277 -5.00 21.15 -4.18
C PHE A 277 -6.29 21.55 -3.46
N LEU A 278 -7.41 21.56 -4.17
CA LEU A 278 -8.71 21.91 -3.60
C LEU A 278 -9.12 20.96 -2.47
N PHE A 279 -9.02 19.65 -2.69
CA PHE A 279 -9.33 18.63 -1.69
C PHE A 279 -8.36 18.67 -0.50
N THR A 280 -7.08 18.97 -0.74
CA THR A 280 -6.09 19.16 0.33
C THR A 280 -6.42 20.37 1.18
N LYS A 281 -6.70 21.53 0.55
CA LYS A 281 -7.15 22.75 1.24
C LYS A 281 -8.41 22.49 2.05
N SER A 282 -9.39 21.81 1.47
CA SER A 282 -10.63 21.43 2.14
C SER A 282 -10.37 20.58 3.39
N GLY A 283 -9.51 19.55 3.27
CA GLY A 283 -9.17 18.70 4.40
C GLY A 283 -8.47 19.45 5.54
N ILE A 284 -7.61 20.43 5.21
CA ILE A 284 -6.99 21.32 6.21
C ILE A 284 -8.05 22.21 6.87
N MET A 285 -8.99 22.77 6.11
CA MET A 285 -10.10 23.57 6.68
C MET A 285 -11.02 22.73 7.58
N MET A 286 -11.22 21.45 7.25
CA MET A 286 -11.94 20.50 8.11
C MET A 286 -11.20 20.25 9.41
N LEU A 287 -9.87 20.08 9.37
CA LEU A 287 -9.03 19.99 10.58
C LEU A 287 -9.12 21.27 11.42
N ILE A 288 -9.00 22.45 10.81
CA ILE A 288 -9.06 23.72 11.54
C ILE A 288 -10.41 23.90 12.25
N SER A 289 -11.51 23.52 11.58
CA SER A 289 -12.86 23.62 12.16
C SER A 289 -13.17 22.54 13.20
N HIS A 290 -12.56 21.35 13.07
CA HIS A 290 -12.80 20.21 13.96
C HIS A 290 -11.46 19.55 14.36
N PRO A 291 -10.63 20.22 15.18
CA PRO A 291 -9.22 19.85 15.36
C PRO A 291 -9.01 18.51 16.04
N PHE A 292 -9.85 18.13 17.00
CA PHE A 292 -9.61 16.94 17.80
C PHE A 292 -10.08 15.64 17.12
N PHE A 293 -11.32 15.63 16.62
CA PHE A 293 -11.97 14.42 16.10
C PHE A 293 -12.34 14.51 14.62
N GLY A 294 -11.99 15.59 13.93
CA GLY A 294 -12.33 15.78 12.54
C GLY A 294 -13.85 15.88 12.31
N VAL A 295 -14.25 15.83 11.04
CA VAL A 295 -15.66 15.93 10.63
C VAL A 295 -16.40 14.59 10.65
N GLY A 296 -15.72 13.51 11.03
CA GLY A 296 -16.25 12.15 11.04
C GLY A 296 -15.95 11.35 9.76
N ILE A 297 -15.78 10.04 9.93
CA ILE A 297 -15.53 9.07 8.88
C ILE A 297 -16.60 9.14 7.78
N GLY A 298 -16.16 9.24 6.52
CA GLY A 298 -17.06 9.30 5.37
C GLY A 298 -17.84 10.61 5.22
N GLN A 299 -17.52 11.65 6.02
CA GLN A 299 -18.15 12.97 5.94
C GLN A 299 -17.38 13.97 5.06
N PHE A 300 -16.21 13.58 4.54
CA PHE A 300 -15.38 14.46 3.71
C PHE A 300 -16.18 15.09 2.55
N ARG A 301 -16.85 14.27 1.74
CA ARG A 301 -17.58 14.73 0.55
C ARG A 301 -18.75 15.64 0.91
N LYS A 302 -19.55 15.29 1.93
CA LYS A 302 -20.66 16.12 2.41
C LYS A 302 -20.16 17.48 2.89
N THR A 303 -19.08 17.47 3.67
CA THR A 303 -18.49 18.69 4.22
C THR A 303 -17.86 19.55 3.13
N PHE A 304 -17.24 18.93 2.12
CA PHE A 304 -16.71 19.61 0.95
C PHE A 304 -17.79 20.38 0.20
N TYR A 305 -18.93 19.77 -0.10
CA TYR A 305 -20.05 20.48 -0.75
C TYR A 305 -20.67 21.56 0.12
N ARG A 306 -20.71 21.35 1.45
CA ARG A 306 -21.13 22.42 2.37
C ARG A 306 -20.19 23.63 2.28
N MET A 307 -18.87 23.41 2.19
CA MET A 307 -17.90 24.50 2.02
C MET A 307 -18.07 25.22 0.69
N ILE A 308 -18.48 24.52 -0.37
CA ILE A 308 -18.85 25.15 -1.65
C ILE A 308 -20.09 26.03 -1.48
N SER A 309 -21.16 25.53 -0.83
CA SER A 309 -22.39 26.32 -0.61
C SER A 309 -22.20 27.53 0.31
N GLU A 310 -21.15 27.52 1.12
CA GLU A 310 -20.77 28.61 2.03
C GLU A 310 -19.72 29.56 1.40
N ASP A 311 -19.44 29.43 0.09
CA ASP A 311 -18.44 30.21 -0.65
C ASP A 311 -17.01 30.17 -0.05
N LYS A 312 -16.71 29.13 0.74
CA LYS A 312 -15.38 28.94 1.35
C LYS A 312 -14.38 28.35 0.37
N ILE A 313 -14.87 27.65 -0.65
CA ILE A 313 -14.09 26.93 -1.66
C ILE A 313 -14.75 27.08 -3.03
N PRO A 314 -13.98 27.27 -4.12
CA PRO A 314 -14.52 27.36 -5.48
C PRO A 314 -15.44 26.19 -5.87
N HIS A 315 -16.44 26.51 -6.70
CA HIS A 315 -17.27 25.51 -7.35
C HIS A 315 -16.45 24.60 -8.29
N ILE A 316 -16.85 23.33 -8.34
CA ILE A 316 -16.31 22.36 -9.30
C ILE A 316 -17.41 21.93 -10.31
N PRO A 317 -17.06 21.74 -11.60
CA PRO A 317 -17.99 21.22 -12.59
C PRO A 317 -18.59 19.87 -12.18
N ALA A 318 -19.84 19.62 -12.60
CA ALA A 318 -20.57 18.39 -12.30
C ALA A 318 -19.79 17.12 -12.70
N ASP A 319 -19.05 17.20 -13.81
CA ASP A 319 -18.23 16.10 -14.33
C ASP A 319 -17.10 15.68 -13.39
N TYR A 320 -16.76 16.47 -12.37
CA TYR A 320 -15.72 16.11 -11.39
C TYR A 320 -16.29 15.66 -10.03
N HIS A 321 -17.62 15.61 -9.89
CA HIS A 321 -18.26 15.30 -8.60
C HIS A 321 -17.95 13.89 -8.10
N TYR A 322 -17.68 12.94 -9.00
CA TYR A 322 -17.30 11.57 -8.64
C TYR A 322 -15.86 11.47 -8.10
N LEU A 323 -15.00 12.44 -8.40
CA LEU A 323 -13.61 12.49 -7.93
C LEU A 323 -13.47 13.11 -6.53
N VAL A 324 -14.56 13.65 -5.96
CA VAL A 324 -14.51 14.34 -4.66
C VAL A 324 -14.17 13.37 -3.54
N GLY A 325 -12.97 13.53 -2.97
CA GLY A 325 -12.50 12.73 -1.86
C GLY A 325 -11.12 13.17 -1.37
N PRO A 326 -10.67 12.63 -0.23
CA PRO A 326 -9.33 12.90 0.27
C PRO A 326 -8.30 12.30 -0.70
N THR A 327 -7.35 13.13 -1.13
CA THR A 327 -6.35 12.82 -2.16
C THR A 327 -5.23 11.94 -1.66
N SER A 328 -4.91 12.07 -0.38
CA SER A 328 -3.94 11.24 0.33
C SER A 328 -4.57 10.63 1.57
N SER A 329 -3.98 9.55 2.06
CA SER A 329 -4.47 8.93 3.28
C SER A 329 -4.27 9.87 4.48
N TYR A 330 -3.21 10.68 4.51
CA TYR A 330 -3.00 11.67 5.56
C TYR A 330 -4.10 12.73 5.57
N ILE A 331 -4.49 13.26 4.40
CA ILE A 331 -5.60 14.20 4.30
C ILE A 331 -6.90 13.55 4.78
N ALA A 332 -7.14 12.28 4.45
CA ALA A 332 -8.29 11.55 4.98
C ALA A 332 -8.26 11.50 6.53
N TYR A 333 -7.12 11.11 7.11
CA TYR A 333 -7.00 10.99 8.57
C TYR A 333 -7.17 12.33 9.30
N ILE A 334 -6.53 13.41 8.83
CA ILE A 334 -6.66 14.71 9.50
C ILE A 334 -8.06 15.31 9.33
N SER A 335 -8.70 15.12 8.18
CA SER A 335 -10.02 15.73 7.92
C SER A 335 -11.12 14.99 8.67
N GLU A 336 -11.10 13.66 8.66
CA GLU A 336 -12.19 12.84 9.23
C GLU A 336 -11.99 12.49 10.70
N PHE A 337 -10.75 12.39 11.17
CA PHE A 337 -10.43 12.00 12.55
C PHE A 337 -9.61 13.06 13.32
N GLY A 338 -9.29 14.20 12.70
CA GLY A 338 -8.56 15.28 13.35
C GLY A 338 -7.14 14.89 13.78
N LEU A 339 -6.66 15.57 14.82
CA LEU A 339 -5.39 15.28 15.47
C LEU A 339 -5.35 13.89 16.10
N ALA A 340 -6.48 13.37 16.58
CA ALA A 340 -6.55 12.02 17.15
C ALA A 340 -6.15 10.96 16.10
N GLY A 341 -6.70 11.07 14.89
CA GLY A 341 -6.33 10.19 13.78
C GLY A 341 -4.88 10.35 13.33
N LEU A 342 -4.38 11.59 13.28
CA LEU A 342 -2.98 11.85 12.92
C LEU A 342 -2.00 11.26 13.93
N ILE A 343 -2.24 11.46 15.22
CA ILE A 343 -1.43 10.88 16.31
C ILE A 343 -1.45 9.36 16.20
N ALA A 344 -2.61 8.76 16.00
CA ALA A 344 -2.73 7.31 15.87
C ALA A 344 -1.97 6.78 14.64
N LEU A 345 -1.97 7.51 13.52
CA LEU A 345 -1.19 7.17 12.33
C LEU A 345 0.32 7.31 12.57
N VAL A 346 0.78 8.37 13.23
CA VAL A 346 2.20 8.55 13.60
C VAL A 346 2.66 7.44 14.53
N LEU A 347 1.83 7.09 15.54
CA LEU A 347 2.11 5.97 16.44
C LEU A 347 2.15 4.64 15.70
N LEU A 348 1.39 4.47 14.62
CA LEU A 348 1.40 3.24 13.82
C LEU A 348 2.75 3.09 13.10
N PHE A 349 3.23 4.18 12.50
CA PHE A 349 4.56 4.21 11.87
C PHE A 349 5.68 4.01 12.88
N TYR A 350 5.63 4.71 14.01
CA TYR A 350 6.62 4.57 15.08
C TYR A 350 6.66 3.14 15.63
N ALA A 351 5.52 2.56 15.97
CA ALA A 351 5.45 1.21 16.52
C ALA A 351 5.90 0.14 15.50
N SER A 352 5.62 0.36 14.21
CA SER A 352 6.12 -0.50 13.13
C SER A 352 7.64 -0.41 13.03
N PHE A 353 8.20 0.82 13.05
CA PHE A 353 9.63 1.05 13.01
C PHE A 353 10.36 0.45 14.23
N ASP A 354 9.88 0.70 15.46
CA ASP A 354 10.43 0.12 16.70
C ASP A 354 10.46 -1.42 16.63
N LYS A 355 9.42 -2.03 16.07
CA LYS A 355 9.38 -3.49 15.87
C LYS A 355 10.42 -3.96 14.85
N ILE A 356 10.57 -3.25 13.72
CA ILE A 356 11.53 -3.59 12.67
C ILE A 356 12.96 -3.51 13.22
N MET A 357 13.31 -2.42 13.91
CA MET A 357 14.65 -2.17 14.48
C MET A 357 15.06 -3.19 15.56
N ARG A 358 14.10 -3.90 16.17
CA ARG A 358 14.36 -4.96 17.15
C ARG A 358 14.57 -6.34 16.52
N THR A 359 14.52 -6.43 15.19
CA THR A 359 14.72 -7.70 14.49
C THR A 359 16.20 -8.06 14.47
N SER A 360 16.54 -9.32 14.77
CA SER A 360 17.94 -9.78 14.77
C SER A 360 18.55 -9.93 13.37
N SER A 361 17.71 -10.14 12.36
CA SER A 361 18.15 -10.41 10.99
C SER A 361 18.16 -9.13 10.16
N LYS A 362 19.35 -8.71 9.70
CA LYS A 362 19.56 -7.49 8.91
C LYS A 362 18.75 -7.45 7.61
N ASP A 363 18.48 -8.59 6.99
CA ASP A 363 17.64 -8.64 5.79
C ASP A 363 16.18 -8.33 6.06
N ILE A 364 15.63 -8.86 7.15
CA ILE A 364 14.26 -8.56 7.59
C ILE A 364 14.16 -7.09 8.02
N GLU A 365 15.20 -6.57 8.68
CA GLU A 365 15.30 -5.15 9.04
C GLU A 365 15.24 -4.25 7.78
N HIS A 366 16.12 -4.47 6.80
CA HIS A 366 16.14 -3.66 5.58
C HIS A 366 14.86 -3.79 4.74
N ILE A 367 14.32 -5.00 4.57
CA ILE A 367 13.04 -5.21 3.86
C ILE A 367 11.90 -4.52 4.61
N GLY A 368 11.87 -4.63 5.94
CA GLY A 368 10.89 -3.97 6.80
C GLY A 368 10.94 -2.45 6.66
N ILE A 369 12.13 -1.85 6.69
CA ILE A 369 12.31 -0.40 6.50
C ILE A 369 11.84 0.02 5.11
N LEU A 370 12.21 -0.70 4.05
CA LEU A 370 11.74 -0.39 2.70
C LEU A 370 10.23 -0.45 2.59
N PHE A 371 9.59 -1.47 3.18
CA PHE A 371 8.13 -1.60 3.19
C PHE A 371 7.46 -0.46 3.94
N LEU A 372 7.99 -0.08 5.10
CA LEU A 372 7.47 1.02 5.89
C LEU A 372 7.55 2.34 5.14
N LEU A 373 8.70 2.64 4.53
CA LEU A 373 8.90 3.89 3.76
C LEU A 373 8.11 3.89 2.46
N TRP A 374 8.06 2.77 1.74
CA TRP A 374 7.22 2.59 0.56
C TRP A 374 5.75 2.88 0.87
N PHE A 375 5.24 2.34 1.97
CA PHE A 375 3.88 2.59 2.43
C PHE A 375 3.69 4.05 2.85
N PHE A 376 4.62 4.60 3.63
CA PHE A 376 4.57 5.99 4.10
C PHE A 376 4.50 7.00 2.93
N ILE A 377 5.42 6.88 1.96
CA ILE A 377 5.47 7.75 0.78
C ILE A 377 4.26 7.53 -0.11
N GLY A 378 3.89 6.27 -0.37
CA GLY A 378 2.73 5.95 -1.21
C GLY A 378 1.41 6.51 -0.68
N ARG A 379 1.22 6.47 0.64
CA ARG A 379 0.06 7.04 1.33
C ARG A 379 0.04 8.57 1.33
N ALA A 380 1.19 9.20 1.06
CA ALA A 380 1.34 10.66 0.94
C ALA A 380 0.78 11.18 -0.36
N VAL A 381 1.00 10.39 -1.42
CA VAL A 381 0.61 10.78 -2.78
C VAL A 381 -0.78 10.26 -3.13
N SER A 382 -1.24 9.19 -2.48
CA SER A 382 -2.51 8.53 -2.82
C SER A 382 -3.31 8.09 -1.60
N SER A 383 -4.63 8.23 -1.73
CA SER A 383 -5.62 7.68 -0.81
C SER A 383 -6.15 6.35 -1.33
N LEU A 384 -6.34 5.37 -0.45
CA LEU A 384 -7.11 4.15 -0.80
C LEU A 384 -8.55 4.48 -1.21
N LYS A 385 -9.11 5.58 -0.69
CA LYS A 385 -10.52 5.93 -0.85
C LYS A 385 -10.85 6.47 -2.24
N CYS A 386 -9.87 7.12 -2.89
CA CYS A 386 -10.08 7.75 -4.19
C CYS A 386 -10.03 6.73 -5.34
N ASN A 387 -9.25 5.65 -5.20
CA ASN A 387 -9.07 4.66 -6.28
C ASN A 387 -10.22 3.67 -6.42
N THR A 388 -11.00 3.41 -5.37
CA THR A 388 -12.03 2.35 -5.36
C THR A 388 -13.47 2.87 -5.55
N ARG A 389 -13.64 4.15 -5.92
CA ARG A 389 -14.95 4.80 -6.10
C ARG A 389 -15.32 5.04 -7.57
N MET A 390 -14.46 4.63 -8.49
CA MET A 390 -14.80 4.34 -9.90
C MET A 390 -15.04 2.85 -10.01
#